data_AF-A0A1W9LDH6-F1
#
_entry.id   AF-A0A1W9LDH6-F1
#
_cell.length_a   1.000
_cell.length_b   1.000
_cell.length_c   1.000
_cell.angle_alpha   90.00
_cell.angle_beta   90.00
_cell.angle_gamma   90.00
#
_symmetry.space_group_name_H-M   'P 1'
#
loop_
_entity.id
_entity.type
_entity.pdbx_description
1 polymer ?
#
loop_
_entity_poly.entity_id
_entity_poly.type
_entity_poly.pdbx_seq_one_letter_code
_entity_poly.pdbx_strand_id
1 'polypeptide(L)' 'MITNIARDTNGVRVAWPGDSTFNYRVETASNNAWSAVTTLEGRVGANLWTDPAPPTTRWYRVVTP' A
#
# COMPACT_ATOMS: atom_id res chain seq x y z
N MET A 1 -1.54 -4.86 8.27
CA MET A 1 -2.01 -3.58 8.87
C MET A 1 -1.10 -2.47 8.40
N ILE A 2 -1.64 -1.34 7.92
CA ILE A 2 -0.82 -0.18 7.55
C ILE A 2 -0.37 0.52 8.85
N THR A 3 0.92 0.82 8.97
CA THR A 3 1.52 1.46 10.15
C THR A 3 1.89 2.92 9.93
N ASN A 4 2.04 3.35 8.68
CA ASN A 4 2.31 4.75 8.35
C ASN A 4 1.72 5.11 6.99
N ILE A 5 1.13 6.30 6.91
CA ILE A 5 0.72 6.95 5.67
C ILE A 5 1.25 8.38 5.72
N ALA A 6 2.07 8.76 4.75
CA ALA A 6 2.68 10.10 4.69
C ALA A 6 2.73 10.63 3.26
N ARG A 7 2.64 11.96 3.13
CA ARG A 7 2.99 12.65 1.87
C ARG A 7 4.51 12.61 1.70
N ASP A 8 4.95 12.33 0.48
CA ASP A 8 6.34 12.27 0.04
C ASP A 8 6.50 13.15 -1.21
N THR A 9 7.74 13.47 -1.59
CA THR A 9 8.07 14.25 -2.79
C THR A 9 7.51 13.58 -4.06
N ASN A 10 7.40 12.25 -4.02
CA ASN A 10 6.95 11.43 -5.13
C ASN A 10 5.51 10.92 -4.97
N GLY A 11 4.69 11.44 -4.04
CA GLY A 11 3.30 11.03 -3.87
C GLY A 11 2.87 10.73 -2.42
N VAL A 12 2.08 9.68 -2.20
CA VAL A 12 1.71 9.19 -0.85
C VAL A 12 2.37 7.86 -0.58
N ARG A 13 3.21 7.81 0.46
CA ARG A 13 3.90 6.61 0.91
C ARG A 13 3.03 5.87 1.92
N VAL A 14 2.89 4.57 1.72
CA VAL A 14 2.21 3.63 2.61
C VAL A 14 3.23 2.62 3.12
N ALA A 15 3.28 2.41 4.43
CA ALA A 15 4.17 1.43 5.05
C ALA A 15 3.39 0.42 5.90
N TRP A 16 3.85 -0.82 5.92
CA TRP A 16 3.30 -1.89 6.75
C TRP A 16 4.40 -2.84 7.22
N PRO A 17 4.26 -3.47 8.40
CA PRO A 17 5.12 -4.56 8.79
C PRO A 17 4.79 -5.77 7.91
N GLY A 18 5.81 -6.50 7.52
CA GLY A 18 5.63 -7.73 6.77
C GLY A 18 6.62 -8.81 7.14
N ASP A 19 6.35 -9.95 6.52
CA ASP A 19 7.05 -11.21 6.63
C ASP A 19 7.39 -11.64 5.21
N SER A 20 8.57 -12.25 5.02
CA SER A 20 9.06 -12.72 3.73
C SER A 20 8.34 -13.97 3.19
N THR A 21 7.47 -14.59 3.98
CA THR A 21 6.70 -15.76 3.59
C THR A 21 5.45 -15.43 2.77
N PHE A 22 5.01 -14.17 2.75
CA PHE A 22 3.82 -13.73 2.03
C PHE A 22 4.15 -12.77 0.90
N ASN A 23 3.33 -12.81 -0.14
CA ASN A 23 3.20 -11.69 -1.06
C ASN A 23 2.13 -10.73 -0.51
N TYR A 24 2.34 -9.45 -0.69
CA TYR A 24 1.39 -8.41 -0.29
C TYR A 24 0.78 -7.75 -1.50
N ARG A 25 -0.54 -7.76 -1.58
CA ARG A 25 -1.30 -7.01 -2.57
C ARG A 25 -1.72 -5.67 -1.99
N VAL A 26 -1.30 -4.60 -2.65
CA VAL A 26 -1.75 -3.24 -2.32
C VAL A 26 -2.98 -2.92 -3.15
N GLU A 27 -4.03 -2.50 -2.47
CA GLU A 27 -5.28 -2.12 -3.09
C GLU A 27 -5.66 -0.69 -2.72
N THR A 28 -6.29 0.00 -3.68
CA THR A 28 -6.78 1.37 -3.49
C THR A 28 -8.27 1.48 -3.81
N ALA A 29 -8.93 2.48 -3.22
CA ALA A 29 -10.29 2.84 -3.56
C ALA A 29 -10.46 4.37 -3.60
N SER A 30 -11.17 4.87 -4.63
CA SER A 30 -11.63 6.27 -4.68
C SER A 30 -13.16 6.42 -4.71
N ASN A 31 -13.90 5.35 -5.03
CA ASN A 31 -15.37 5.37 -5.14
C ASN A 31 -15.99 4.07 -4.56
N ASN A 32 -15.58 3.68 -3.35
CA ASN A 32 -16.04 2.45 -2.66
C ASN A 32 -15.77 1.11 -3.38
N ALA A 33 -15.06 1.12 -4.51
CA ALA A 33 -14.57 -0.07 -5.18
C ALA A 33 -13.06 -0.22 -4.94
N TRP A 34 -12.65 -1.39 -4.45
CA TRP A 34 -11.25 -1.74 -4.27
C TRP A 34 -10.67 -2.35 -5.53
N SER A 35 -9.53 -1.85 -5.98
CA SER A 35 -8.76 -2.45 -7.06
C SER A 35 -7.31 -2.69 -6.63
N ALA A 36 -6.77 -3.82 -7.06
CA ALA A 36 -5.35 -4.12 -6.89
C ALA A 36 -4.52 -3.21 -7.79
N VAL A 37 -3.50 -2.59 -7.21
CA VAL A 37 -2.58 -1.70 -7.94
C VAL A 37 -1.24 -2.36 -8.15
N THR A 38 -0.78 -3.15 -7.16
CA THR A 38 0.46 -3.90 -7.27
C THR A 38 0.46 -5.09 -6.30
N THR A 39 1.33 -6.06 -6.59
CA THR A 39 1.69 -7.15 -5.69
C THR A 39 3.20 -7.09 -5.48
N LEU A 40 3.62 -7.10 -4.23
CA LEU A 40 5.03 -7.02 -3.83
C LEU A 40 5.39 -8.27 -3.04
N GLU A 41 6.59 -8.79 -3.26
CA GLU A 41 7.16 -9.80 -2.38
C GLU A 41 7.33 -9.22 -0.98
N GLY A 42 6.91 -9.97 0.03
CA GLY A 42 7.07 -9.59 1.41
C GLY A 42 8.54 -9.57 1.82
N ARG A 43 8.84 -8.65 2.74
CA ARG A 43 10.15 -8.55 3.38
C ARG A 43 9.96 -8.50 4.88
N VAL A 44 10.86 -9.15 5.63
CA VAL A 44 10.89 -9.03 7.08
C VAL A 44 11.11 -7.57 7.47
N GLY A 45 10.23 -7.04 8.32
CA GLY A 45 10.29 -5.65 8.77
C GLY A 45 9.39 -4.72 7.96
N ALA A 46 9.88 -3.54 7.62
CA ALA A 46 9.06 -2.50 6.97
C ALA A 46 8.99 -2.72 5.45
N ASN A 47 7.76 -2.91 4.97
CA ASN A 47 7.42 -2.90 3.55
C ASN A 47 6.84 -1.53 3.19
N LEU A 48 7.05 -1.12 1.95
CA LEU A 48 6.83 0.25 1.49
C LEU A 48 6.27 0.23 0.08
N TRP A 49 5.29 1.09 -0.17
CA TRP A 49 4.81 1.39 -1.51
C TRP A 49 4.41 2.87 -1.60
N THR A 50 4.60 3.47 -2.76
CA THR A 50 4.26 4.88 -3.01
C THR A 50 3.22 4.97 -4.11
N ASP A 51 2.11 5.64 -3.81
CA ASP A 51 1.11 6.08 -4.80
C ASP A 51 1.60 7.39 -5.41
N PRO A 52 2.02 7.43 -6.68
CA PRO A 52 2.68 8.61 -7.24
C PRO A 52 1.73 9.76 -7.58
N ALA A 53 0.45 9.47 -7.77
CA ALA A 53 -0.55 10.44 -8.20
C ALA A 53 -1.92 10.16 -7.56
N PRO A 54 -2.01 10.24 -6.21
CA PRO A 54 -3.28 10.05 -5.54
C PRO A 54 -4.23 11.21 -5.89
N PRO A 55 -5.53 10.94 -6.11
CA PRO A 55 -6.54 11.98 -6.20
C PRO A 55 -6.69 12.71 -4.86
N THR A 56 -7.64 13.64 -4.77
CA THR A 56 -7.95 14.38 -3.54
C THR A 56 -8.22 13.47 -2.34
N THR A 57 -8.98 12.39 -2.56
CA THR A 57 -9.31 11.39 -1.53
C THR A 57 -9.06 9.98 -2.06
N ARG A 58 -8.26 9.19 -1.33
CA ARG A 58 -7.99 7.78 -1.63
C ARG A 58 -7.85 6.96 -0.35
N TRP A 59 -8.39 5.74 -0.41
CA TRP A 59 -8.26 4.73 0.64
C TRP A 59 -7.24 3.67 0.22
N TYR A 60 -6.53 3.13 1.20
CA TYR A 60 -5.48 2.13 1.01
C TYR A 60 -5.74 0.92 1.90
N ARG A 61 -5.51 -0.28 1.36
CA ARG A 61 -5.39 -1.51 2.16
C ARG A 61 -4.31 -2.40 1.61
N VAL A 62 -3.76 -3.23 2.50
CA VAL A 62 -2.76 -4.24 2.15
C VAL A 62 -3.31 -5.58 2.60
N VAL A 63 -3.37 -6.53 1.68
CA VAL A 63 -3.89 -7.89 1.93
C VAL A 63 -2.84 -8.92 1.53
N THR A 64 -2.82 -10.05 2.24
CA THR A 64 -2.15 -11.27 1.77
C THR A 64 -3.15 -12.03 0.91
N PRO A 65 -2.83 -12.42 -0.34
CA PRO A 65 -3.68 -13.23 -1.19
C PRO A 65 -4.09 -14.57 -0.56
#